data_AF-A0A357N8L7-F1
#
_entry.id   AF-A0A357N8L7-F1
#
_cell.length_a   1.000
_cell.length_b   1.000
_cell.length_c   1.000
_cell.angle_alpha   90.00
_cell.angle_beta   90.00
_cell.angle_gamma   90.00
#
_symmetry.space_group_name_H-M   'P 1'
#
loop_
_entity.id
_entity.type
_entity.pdbx_description
1 polymer ?
#
loop_
_entity_poly.entity_id
_entity_poly.type
_entity_poly.pdbx_seq_one_letter_code
_entity_poly.pdbx_strand_id
1 'polypeptide(L)'
;MLTTSAHHGFQRAPIPSGWVQTGERWALWWNAREVAAVVPDGRPGVRLWMKGQKMWQTKDVRAASVRQGKRFAERWCAARLYPELPLREAVARLVETAPHDQALPLPPKERQQVRRLADAGGRDIARIKEALDARRPQQAH
;
A
#
# COMPACT_ATOMS: atom_id res chain seq x y z
N MET A 1 5.91 29.93 -34.67
CA MET A 1 5.73 28.52 -34.27
C MET A 1 5.72 28.49 -32.75
N LEU A 2 4.56 28.50 -32.11
CA LEU A 2 4.43 28.47 -30.65
C LEU A 2 4.56 27.02 -30.18
N THR A 3 5.50 26.75 -29.29
CA THR A 3 5.67 25.46 -28.61
C THR A 3 4.51 25.28 -27.63
N THR A 4 3.59 24.37 -27.96
CA THR A 4 2.55 23.92 -27.03
C THR A 4 3.24 23.28 -25.83
N SER A 5 3.17 23.98 -24.70
CA SER A 5 3.59 23.51 -23.39
C SER A 5 2.91 22.17 -23.12
N ALA A 6 3.70 21.10 -23.02
CA ALA A 6 3.22 19.79 -22.60
C ALA A 6 2.67 19.94 -21.18
N HIS A 7 1.35 19.93 -21.05
CA HIS A 7 0.69 19.84 -19.77
C HIS A 7 1.16 18.55 -19.08
N HIS A 8 2.07 18.72 -18.12
CA HIS A 8 2.53 17.68 -17.22
C HIS A 8 1.30 16.98 -16.66
N GLY A 9 1.20 15.67 -16.91
CA GLY A 9 0.09 14.87 -16.45
C GLY A 9 -0.07 15.03 -14.93
N PHE A 10 -1.25 15.46 -14.51
CA PHE A 10 -1.69 15.31 -13.13
C PHE A 10 -1.60 13.81 -12.82
N GLN A 11 -0.54 13.40 -12.11
CA GLN A 11 -0.46 12.08 -11.50
C GLN A 11 -1.63 11.97 -10.53
N ARG A 12 -2.75 11.41 -10.98
CA ARG A 12 -3.81 10.99 -10.08
C ARG A 12 -3.18 9.90 -9.22
N ALA A 13 -2.99 10.20 -7.93
CA ALA A 13 -2.61 9.19 -6.96
C ALA A 13 -3.53 7.95 -7.15
N PRO A 14 -2.98 6.73 -7.16
CA PRO A 14 -3.76 5.52 -7.31
C PRO A 14 -4.93 5.53 -6.32
N ILE A 15 -6.12 5.15 -6.79
CA ILE A 15 -7.29 5.06 -5.92
C ILE A 15 -6.96 4.02 -4.84
N PRO A 16 -6.92 4.41 -3.56
CA PRO A 16 -6.63 3.46 -2.49
C PRO A 16 -7.70 2.35 -2.49
N SER A 17 -7.26 1.11 -2.38
CA SER A 17 -8.09 -0.07 -2.19
C SER A 17 -7.49 -0.94 -1.09
N GLY A 18 -8.34 -1.62 -0.32
CA GLY A 18 -7.91 -2.42 0.82
C GLY A 18 -7.51 -1.57 2.04
N TRP A 19 -6.76 -2.17 2.96
CA TRP A 19 -6.37 -1.51 4.20
C TRP A 19 -5.19 -0.56 4.00
N VAL A 20 -5.38 0.71 4.36
CA VAL A 20 -4.35 1.74 4.40
C VAL A 20 -4.10 2.13 5.86
N GLN A 21 -2.84 2.19 6.26
CA GLN A 21 -2.45 2.68 7.58
C GLN A 21 -2.11 4.17 7.52
N THR A 22 -2.63 4.94 8.47
CA THR A 22 -2.27 6.35 8.66
C THR A 22 -2.04 6.59 10.15
N GLY A 23 -0.77 6.62 10.55
CA GLY A 23 -0.39 6.62 11.97
C GLY A 23 -0.92 5.36 12.66
N GLU A 24 -1.71 5.55 13.72
CA GLU A 24 -2.30 4.45 14.48
C GLU A 24 -3.68 4.01 13.95
N ARG A 25 -4.23 4.73 12.96
CA ARG A 25 -5.52 4.41 12.33
C ARG A 25 -5.32 3.50 11.12
N TRP A 26 -6.25 2.56 10.96
CA TRP A 26 -6.38 1.75 9.76
C TRP A 26 -7.70 2.08 9.07
N ALA A 27 -7.64 2.44 7.80
CA ALA A 27 -8.80 2.74 6.97
C ALA A 27 -8.95 1.67 5.87
N LEU A 28 -10.14 1.10 5.72
CA LEU A 28 -10.48 0.19 4.63
C LEU A 28 -11.10 1.00 3.50
N TRP A 29 -10.46 0.95 2.34
CA TRP A 29 -10.90 1.67 1.15
C TRP A 29 -11.53 0.74 0.12
N TRP A 30 -12.62 1.21 -0.47
CA TRP A 30 -13.35 0.54 -1.53
C TRP A 30 -13.86 1.59 -2.52
N ASN A 31 -13.52 1.47 -3.80
CA ASN A 31 -13.90 2.42 -4.86
C ASN A 31 -13.65 3.89 -4.46
N ALA A 32 -12.43 4.22 -4.01
CA ALA A 32 -12.05 5.55 -3.54
C ALA A 32 -12.82 6.08 -2.33
N ARG A 33 -13.55 5.21 -1.61
CA ARG A 33 -14.31 5.58 -0.42
C ARG A 33 -13.84 4.79 0.79
N GLU A 34 -13.61 5.49 1.89
CA GLU A 34 -13.41 4.84 3.19
C GLU A 34 -14.73 4.19 3.65
N VAL A 35 -14.73 2.86 3.77
CA VAL A 35 -15.89 2.06 4.16
C VAL A 35 -15.78 1.49 5.57
N ALA A 36 -14.59 1.47 6.15
CA ALA A 36 -14.41 1.18 7.56
C ALA A 36 -13.15 1.83 8.11
N ALA A 37 -13.12 2.08 9.41
CA ALA A 37 -11.87 2.38 10.10
C ALA A 37 -11.73 1.61 11.41
N VAL A 38 -10.48 1.34 11.78
CA VAL A 38 -10.07 0.85 13.09
C VAL A 38 -9.19 1.91 13.71
N VAL A 39 -9.59 2.41 14.88
CA VAL A 39 -8.92 3.52 15.57
C VAL A 39 -8.70 3.13 17.04
N PRO A 40 -7.50 3.31 17.59
CA PRO A 40 -7.31 3.25 19.03
C PRO A 40 -8.07 4.41 19.69
N ASP A 41 -8.76 4.12 20.79
CA ASP A 41 -9.60 5.10 21.50
C ASP A 41 -9.09 5.39 22.93
N GLY A 42 -7.80 5.13 23.19
CA GLY A 42 -7.15 5.33 24.48
C GLY A 42 -7.54 4.32 25.57
N ARG A 43 -8.37 3.33 25.24
CA ARG A 43 -8.77 2.23 26.15
C ARG A 43 -8.23 0.89 25.61
N PRO A 44 -8.18 -0.17 26.44
CA PRO A 44 -7.84 -1.50 25.94
C PRO A 44 -8.73 -1.92 24.76
N GLY A 45 -8.11 -2.24 23.63
CA GLY A 45 -8.77 -2.59 22.38
C GLY A 45 -8.84 -1.44 21.37
N VAL A 46 -9.81 -1.52 20.45
CA VAL A 46 -9.97 -0.57 19.34
C VAL A 46 -11.44 -0.28 19.09
N ARG A 47 -11.72 0.93 18.62
CA ARG A 47 -13.04 1.31 18.10
C ARG A 47 -13.06 1.11 16.59
N LEU A 48 -14.18 0.64 16.08
CA LEU A 48 -14.43 0.47 14.66
C LEU A 48 -15.70 1.18 14.26
N TRP A 49 -15.68 1.79 13.08
CA TRP A 49 -16.87 2.23 12.38
C TRP A 49 -16.86 1.62 10.98
N MET A 50 -18.04 1.28 10.45
CA MET A 50 -18.20 0.71 9.12
C MET A 50 -19.43 1.28 8.40
N LYS A 51 -19.36 1.35 7.08
CA LYS A 51 -20.43 1.83 6.18
C LYS A 51 -20.64 0.84 5.02
N GLY A 52 -21.90 0.49 4.77
CA GLY A 52 -22.32 -0.32 3.62
C GLY A 52 -22.59 0.54 2.37
N GLN A 53 -23.30 -0.04 1.39
CA GLN A 53 -23.70 0.73 0.20
C GLN A 53 -24.76 1.79 0.52
N LYS A 54 -25.69 1.46 1.42
CA LYS A 54 -26.83 2.31 1.76
C LYS A 54 -26.52 3.23 2.95
N MET A 55 -27.11 4.42 2.98
CA MET A 55 -26.84 5.43 4.03
C MET A 55 -27.18 4.96 5.45
N TRP A 56 -28.17 4.09 5.61
CA TRP A 56 -28.57 3.51 6.91
C TRP A 56 -27.75 2.28 7.32
N GLN A 57 -26.89 1.78 6.44
CA GLN A 57 -25.98 0.69 6.77
C GLN A 57 -24.73 1.28 7.40
N THR A 58 -24.84 1.76 8.63
CA THR A 58 -23.72 2.21 9.45
C THR A 58 -23.63 1.36 10.71
N LYS A 59 -22.41 1.11 11.19
CA LYS A 59 -22.23 0.35 12.43
C LYS A 59 -20.94 0.77 13.14
N ASP A 60 -21.08 1.06 14.44
CA ASP A 60 -19.96 1.29 15.35
C ASP A 60 -19.84 0.11 16.33
N VAL A 61 -18.63 -0.39 16.54
CA VAL A 61 -18.34 -1.48 17.49
C VAL A 61 -16.97 -1.29 18.14
N ARG A 62 -16.68 -2.08 19.17
CA ARG A 62 -15.33 -2.27 19.69
C ARG A 62 -14.83 -3.69 19.43
N ALA A 63 -13.52 -3.83 19.30
CA ALA A 63 -12.84 -5.12 19.26
C ALA A 63 -11.65 -5.12 20.22
N ALA A 64 -11.23 -6.30 20.67
CA ALA A 64 -10.12 -6.44 21.61
C ALA A 64 -8.75 -6.16 20.94
N SER A 65 -8.67 -6.24 19.60
CA SER A 65 -7.43 -5.99 18.86
C SER A 65 -7.68 -5.45 17.45
N VAL A 66 -6.68 -4.80 16.86
CA VAL A 66 -6.69 -4.35 15.46
C VAL A 66 -6.98 -5.53 14.52
N ARG A 67 -6.34 -6.68 14.73
CA ARG A 67 -6.53 -7.87 13.89
C ARG A 67 -7.97 -8.36 13.90
N GLN A 68 -8.58 -8.47 15.08
CA GLN A 68 -9.97 -8.85 15.21
C GLN A 68 -10.89 -7.81 14.57
N GLY A 69 -10.61 -6.52 14.83
CA GLY A 69 -11.34 -5.42 14.24
C GLY A 69 -11.34 -5.45 12.71
N LYS A 70 -10.17 -5.57 12.09
CA LYS A 70 -10.04 -5.67 10.63
C LYS A 70 -10.83 -6.84 10.08
N ARG A 71 -10.69 -8.05 10.64
CA ARG A 71 -11.45 -9.23 10.20
C ARG A 71 -12.96 -9.05 10.31
N PHE A 72 -13.43 -8.43 11.38
CA PHE A 72 -14.84 -8.13 11.55
C PHE A 72 -15.33 -7.13 10.49
N ALA A 73 -14.58 -6.03 10.29
CA ALA A 73 -14.91 -5.00 9.32
C ALA A 73 -14.91 -5.55 7.88
N GLU A 74 -13.91 -6.34 7.51
CA GLU A 74 -13.83 -7.01 6.20
C GLU A 74 -15.10 -7.80 5.91
N ARG A 75 -15.51 -8.69 6.82
CA ARG A 75 -16.69 -9.54 6.63
C ARG A 75 -17.97 -8.72 6.61
N TRP A 76 -18.10 -7.74 7.50
CA TRP A 76 -19.30 -6.92 7.60
C TRP A 76 -19.49 -6.02 6.37
N CYS A 77 -18.41 -5.40 5.88
CA CYS A 77 -18.40 -4.57 4.69
C CYS A 77 -18.59 -5.42 3.44
N ALA A 78 -17.89 -6.54 3.29
CA ALA A 78 -18.01 -7.42 2.12
C ALA A 78 -19.45 -7.88 1.90
N ALA A 79 -20.14 -8.34 2.96
CA ALA A 79 -21.53 -8.77 2.88
C ALA A 79 -22.52 -7.65 2.45
N ARG A 80 -22.11 -6.38 2.54
CA ARG A 80 -22.97 -5.22 2.22
C ARG A 80 -22.54 -4.48 0.95
N LEU A 81 -21.27 -4.59 0.56
CA LEU A 81 -20.71 -3.98 -0.65
C LEU A 81 -20.84 -4.90 -1.86
N TYR A 82 -20.87 -6.21 -1.63
CA TYR A 82 -21.03 -7.24 -2.66
C TYR A 82 -22.12 -8.25 -2.26
N PRO A 83 -23.40 -7.84 -2.21
CA PRO A 83 -24.50 -8.73 -1.81
C PRO A 83 -24.68 -9.93 -2.75
N GLU A 84 -24.27 -9.78 -4.02
CA GLU A 84 -24.40 -10.82 -5.06
C GLU A 84 -23.27 -11.87 -5.02
N LEU A 85 -22.21 -11.65 -4.24
CA LEU A 85 -21.05 -12.55 -4.19
C LEU A 85 -21.06 -13.39 -2.91
N PRO A 86 -20.57 -14.65 -2.96
CA PRO A 86 -20.29 -15.42 -1.75
C PRO A 86 -19.34 -14.66 -0.82
N LEU A 87 -19.59 -14.70 0.50
CA LEU A 87 -18.84 -13.89 1.47
C LEU A 87 -17.32 -14.04 1.35
N ARG A 88 -16.83 -15.26 1.08
CA ARG A 88 -15.40 -15.54 0.90
C ARG A 88 -14.82 -14.75 -0.28
N GLU A 89 -15.50 -14.75 -1.42
CA GLU A 89 -15.08 -14.04 -2.63
C GLU A 89 -15.24 -12.53 -2.45
N ALA A 90 -16.32 -12.09 -1.80
CA ALA A 90 -16.53 -10.70 -1.45
C ALA A 90 -15.41 -10.15 -0.56
N VAL A 91 -14.97 -10.91 0.46
CA VAL A 91 -13.82 -10.54 1.31
C VAL A 91 -12.54 -10.52 0.48
N ALA A 92 -12.31 -11.55 -0.35
CA ALA A 92 -11.14 -11.61 -1.22
C ALA A 92 -11.07 -10.35 -2.09
N ARG A 93 -12.14 -10.04 -2.84
CA ARG A 93 -12.20 -8.86 -3.71
C ARG A 93 -12.07 -7.52 -2.96
N LEU A 94 -12.58 -7.44 -1.73
CA LEU A 94 -12.51 -6.22 -0.91
C LEU A 94 -11.10 -5.97 -0.35
N VAL A 95 -10.38 -7.04 0.01
CA VAL A 95 -9.07 -6.99 0.66
C VAL A 95 -7.92 -7.19 -0.31
N GLU A 96 -8.20 -7.73 -1.50
CA GLU A 96 -7.33 -7.71 -2.66
C GLU A 96 -7.14 -6.25 -3.05
N THR A 97 -6.21 -5.60 -2.34
CA THR A 97 -5.34 -4.59 -2.93
C THR A 97 -4.98 -5.13 -4.29
N ALA A 98 -5.48 -4.51 -5.36
CA ALA A 98 -4.90 -4.71 -6.68
C ALA A 98 -3.38 -4.71 -6.47
N PRO A 99 -2.62 -5.71 -6.95
CA PRO A 99 -1.19 -5.75 -6.70
C PRO A 99 -0.60 -4.45 -7.26
N HIS A 100 -0.33 -3.49 -6.37
CA HIS A 100 0.28 -2.23 -6.76
C HIS A 100 1.77 -2.41 -7.05
N ASP A 101 2.27 -3.66 -7.06
CA ASP A 101 3.64 -4.07 -7.37
C ASP A 101 3.74 -5.43 -8.08
N GLN A 102 2.79 -5.80 -8.95
CA GLN A 102 3.26 -6.53 -10.13
C GLN A 102 3.73 -5.47 -11.10
N ALA A 103 5.00 -5.06 -10.95
CA ALA A 103 5.71 -4.44 -12.05
C ALA A 103 5.43 -5.31 -13.27
N LEU A 104 4.62 -4.79 -14.19
CA LEU A 104 4.42 -5.43 -15.48
C LEU A 104 5.81 -5.78 -15.98
N PRO A 105 6.05 -7.03 -16.42
CA PRO A 105 7.38 -7.46 -16.80
C PRO A 105 7.99 -6.41 -17.71
N LEU A 106 9.02 -5.70 -17.20
CA LEU A 106 9.62 -4.56 -17.90
C LEU A 106 9.94 -5.00 -19.33
N PRO A 107 9.60 -4.20 -20.36
CA PRO A 107 10.03 -4.43 -21.73
C PRO A 107 11.50 -4.85 -21.79
N PRO A 108 11.91 -5.79 -22.67
CA PRO A 108 13.26 -6.34 -22.69
C PRO A 108 14.39 -5.30 -22.66
N LYS A 109 14.16 -4.14 -23.29
CA LYS A 109 15.08 -3.01 -23.33
C LYS A 109 15.27 -2.34 -21.96
N GLU A 110 14.20 -2.17 -21.19
CA GLU A 110 14.24 -1.58 -19.85
C GLU A 110 14.90 -2.53 -18.86
N ARG A 111 14.67 -3.85 -18.98
CA ARG A 111 15.40 -4.86 -18.20
C ARG A 111 16.90 -4.77 -18.41
N GLN A 112 17.32 -4.60 -19.65
CA GLN A 112 18.74 -4.47 -19.96
C GLN A 112 19.32 -3.17 -19.41
N GLN A 113 18.55 -2.08 -19.40
CA GLN A 113 18.96 -0.82 -18.82
C GLN A 113 19.08 -0.88 -17.29
N VAL A 114 18.11 -1.48 -16.60
CA VAL A 114 18.16 -1.73 -15.14
C VAL A 114 19.35 -2.62 -14.80
N ARG A 115 19.61 -3.66 -15.61
CA ARG A 115 20.77 -4.54 -15.39
C ARG A 115 22.10 -3.80 -15.57
N ARG A 116 22.22 -2.96 -16.60
CA ARG A 116 23.39 -2.09 -16.80
C ARG A 116 23.57 -1.09 -15.66
N LEU A 117 22.48 -0.51 -15.14
CA LEU A 117 22.52 0.39 -13.99
C LEU A 117 22.96 -0.34 -12.71
N ALA A 118 22.48 -1.56 -12.47
CA ALA A 118 22.88 -2.39 -11.34
C ALA A 118 24.36 -2.80 -11.44
N ASP A 119 24.82 -3.21 -12.63
CA ASP A 119 26.22 -3.58 -12.87
C ASP A 119 27.16 -2.37 -12.71
N ALA A 120 26.74 -1.17 -13.14
CA ALA A 120 27.50 0.07 -12.93
C ALA A 120 27.56 0.45 -11.44
N GLY A 121 26.43 0.40 -10.73
CA GLY A 121 26.37 0.67 -9.29
C GLY A 121 27.23 -0.30 -8.48
N GLY A 122 27.29 -1.57 -8.87
CA GLY A 122 28.17 -2.56 -8.24
C GLY A 122 29.67 -2.23 -8.40
N ARG A 123 30.08 -1.74 -9.59
CA ARG A 123 31.46 -1.34 -9.86
C ARG A 123 31.85 -0.07 -9.09
N ASP A 124 30.93 0.88 -8.97
CA ASP A 124 31.18 2.10 -8.20
C ASP A 124 31.29 1.80 -6.71
N ILE A 125 30.44 0.91 -6.16
CA ILE A 125 30.54 0.45 -4.77
C ILE A 125 31.87 -0.29 -4.54
N ALA A 126 32.31 -1.13 -5.47
CA ALA A 126 33.61 -1.82 -5.36
C ALA A 126 34.79 -0.83 -5.34
N ARG A 127 34.80 0.15 -6.24
CA ARG A 127 35.83 1.20 -6.29
C ARG A 127 35.82 2.05 -5.01
N ILE A 128 34.65 2.39 -4.48
CA ILE A 128 34.54 3.13 -3.21
C ILE A 128 35.10 2.31 -2.05
N LYS A 129 34.82 1.00 -1.98
CA LYS A 129 35.39 0.11 -0.96
C LYS A 129 36.92 0.03 -1.08
N GLU A 130 37.46 -0.17 -2.28
CA GLU A 130 38.91 -0.18 -2.52
C GLU A 130 39.59 1.13 -2.12
N ALA A 131 38.97 2.28 -2.46
CA ALA A 131 39.50 3.59 -2.07
C ALA A 131 39.43 3.82 -0.55
N LEU A 132 38.42 3.28 0.13
CA LEU A 132 38.30 3.32 1.59
C LEU A 132 39.33 2.42 2.27
N ASP A 133 39.57 1.22 1.75
CA ASP A 133 40.59 0.30 2.25
C ASP A 133 42.01 0.85 2.02
N ALA A 134 42.27 1.47 0.87
CA ALA A 134 43.54 2.14 0.59
C ALA A 134 43.79 3.37 1.49
N ARG A 135 42.73 4.04 1.97
CA ARG A 135 42.80 5.16 2.92
C ARG A 135 42.78 4.71 4.38
N ARG A 136 42.64 3.42 4.67
CA ARG A 136 42.72 2.90 6.03
C ARG A 136 44.15 3.15 6.53
N PRO A 137 44.35 4.02 7.54
CA PRO A 137 45.69 4.26 8.04
C PRO A 137 46.29 2.95 8.54
N GLN A 138 47.56 2.68 8.19
CA GLN A 138 48.36 1.65 8.84
C GLN A 138 48.47 1.99 10.32
N GLN A 139 47.48 1.57 11.12
CA GLN A 139 47.63 1.51 12.56
C GLN A 139 48.50 0.29 12.87
N ALA A 140 49.80 0.55 12.81
CA ALA A 140 50.92 -0.01 13.58
C ALA A 140 50.90 -1.51 13.93
N HIS A 141 51.92 -2.23 13.45
CA HIS A 141 53.05 -2.56 14.34
C HIS A 141 54.37 -2.42 13.61
#